data_AF-A0A933X638-F1
#
_entry.id   AF-A0A933X638-F1
#
_cell.length_a   1.000
_cell.length_b   1.000
_cell.length_c   1.000
_cell.angle_alpha   90.00
_cell.angle_beta   90.00
_cell.angle_gamma   90.00
#
_symmetry.space_group_name_H-M   'P 1'
#
loop_
_entity.id
_entity.type
_entity.pdbx_description
1 polymer ?
#
loop_
_entity_poly.entity_id
_entity_poly.type
_entity_poly.pdbx_seq_one_letter_code
_entity_poly.pdbx_strand_id
1 'polypeptide(L)'
;MIQRFQGRGPGAESTAAHPLSFEEPLEALTGRIAEPGTHEGPIEAGDPNALRALRYHDGLALIAQERRALHAARRLVKEMLEIATRAAWPATNAEARAMAQIELRNVVKELAELCATTEFRGVRLLNGECPMIAIHDGPESGEFLVLGLRDVQPEALGNDTLDLCSGLGARFARQNLRLALDSIDGADEVVVCDLHELLAGARVSS
;
A
#
# COMPACT_ATOMS: atom_id res chain seq x y z
N MET A 1 73.88 -3.69 21.46
CA MET A 1 73.55 -4.88 20.64
C MET A 1 72.87 -4.40 19.37
N ILE A 2 73.52 -4.49 18.20
CA ILE A 2 73.21 -5.45 17.09
C ILE A 2 71.76 -5.30 16.58
N GLN A 3 71.39 -5.12 15.31
CA GLN A 3 71.94 -4.70 14.01
C GLN A 3 70.70 -4.62 13.05
N ARG A 4 70.76 -3.74 12.03
CA ARG A 4 70.22 -3.83 10.64
C ARG A 4 68.75 -4.28 10.41
N PHE A 5 67.94 -3.64 9.56
CA PHE A 5 68.05 -3.67 8.08
C PHE A 5 67.11 -2.64 7.44
N GLN A 6 67.54 -1.99 6.35
CA GLN A 6 66.74 -1.18 5.45
C GLN A 6 66.09 -2.10 4.38
N GLY A 7 64.81 -1.88 4.06
CA GLY A 7 64.09 -2.60 3.01
C GLY A 7 63.04 -1.73 2.34
N ARG A 8 63.32 -1.36 1.10
CA ARG A 8 62.65 -0.47 0.13
C ARG A 8 61.39 -1.10 -0.49
N GLY A 9 60.32 -0.32 -0.72
CA GLY A 9 59.22 -0.68 -1.66
C GLY A 9 58.01 0.26 -1.59
N PRO A 10 57.29 0.53 -2.71
CA PRO A 10 56.69 1.85 -2.99
C PRO A 10 55.16 1.89 -3.02
N GLY A 11 54.60 3.10 -2.86
CA GLY A 11 53.45 3.56 -3.64
C GLY A 11 52.05 3.44 -3.01
N ALA A 12 51.29 4.52 -3.24
CA ALA A 12 49.82 4.65 -3.15
C ALA A 12 49.22 4.65 -1.73
N GLU A 13 49.10 5.82 -1.11
CA GLU A 13 47.99 6.77 -1.31
C GLU A 13 46.85 6.53 -0.31
N SER A 14 46.82 7.41 0.69
CA SER A 14 45.62 8.03 1.25
C SER A 14 44.32 7.61 0.55
N THR A 15 43.66 6.55 1.04
CA THR A 15 42.22 6.35 0.76
C THR A 15 41.47 7.38 1.58
N ALA A 16 41.39 8.57 0.99
CA ALA A 16 40.47 9.61 1.37
C ALA A 16 39.06 9.03 1.35
N ALA A 17 38.27 9.37 2.36
CA ALA A 17 36.81 9.30 2.29
C ALA A 17 36.37 9.93 0.97
N HIS A 18 35.87 9.10 0.05
CA HIS A 18 35.32 9.57 -1.21
C HIS A 18 33.97 10.21 -0.88
N PRO A 19 33.78 11.51 -1.13
CA PRO A 19 32.51 12.18 -0.87
C PRO A 19 31.42 11.59 -1.79
N LEU A 20 30.21 11.49 -1.23
CA LEU A 20 29.01 10.98 -1.89
C LEU A 20 28.72 11.79 -3.17
N SER A 21 29.08 11.22 -4.31
CA SER A 21 28.60 11.66 -5.61
C SER A 21 27.20 11.07 -5.82
N PHE A 22 26.19 11.93 -5.79
CA PHE A 22 24.88 11.66 -6.39
C PHE A 22 25.10 11.30 -7.87
N GLU A 23 24.44 10.25 -8.35
CA GLU A 23 24.56 9.62 -9.69
C GLU A 23 25.42 8.35 -9.77
N GLU A 24 25.09 7.31 -8.97
CA GLU A 24 25.25 5.96 -9.49
C GLU A 24 24.02 5.61 -10.34
N PRO A 25 24.20 5.19 -11.62
CA PRO A 25 23.09 4.73 -12.44
C PRO A 25 22.43 3.51 -11.80
N LEU A 26 21.11 3.39 -11.91
CA LEU A 26 20.29 2.33 -11.30
C LEU A 26 20.84 0.90 -11.57
N GLU A 27 21.55 0.72 -12.69
CA GLU A 27 22.21 -0.53 -13.09
C GLU A 27 23.31 -0.98 -12.10
N ALA A 28 24.03 -0.04 -11.47
CA ALA A 28 25.08 -0.34 -10.50
C ALA A 28 24.51 -0.87 -9.16
N LEU A 29 23.28 -0.43 -8.80
CA LEU A 29 22.56 -0.94 -7.63
C LEU A 29 22.00 -2.35 -7.88
N THR A 30 21.60 -2.67 -9.11
CA THR A 30 21.14 -4.02 -9.47
C THR A 30 22.27 -5.06 -9.53
N GLY A 31 23.49 -4.66 -9.89
CA GLY A 31 24.64 -5.57 -9.96
C GLY A 31 25.24 -5.99 -8.61
N ARG A 32 24.89 -5.30 -7.51
CA ARG A 32 25.31 -5.63 -6.14
C ARG A 32 24.29 -6.49 -5.39
N ILE A 33 23.16 -6.81 -6.01
CA ILE A 33 22.21 -7.80 -5.50
C ILE A 33 22.89 -9.15 -5.69
N ALA A 34 23.29 -9.78 -4.58
CA ALA A 34 23.87 -11.11 -4.58
C ALA A 34 23.02 -12.07 -5.45
N GLU A 35 23.69 -12.81 -6.33
CA GLU A 35 23.10 -13.89 -7.11
C GLU A 35 22.16 -14.72 -6.21
N PRO A 36 20.92 -15.01 -6.65
CA PRO A 36 19.99 -15.78 -5.86
C PRO A 36 20.60 -17.17 -5.63
N GLY A 37 20.90 -17.48 -4.37
CA GLY A 37 21.31 -18.83 -3.99
C GLY A 37 20.30 -19.84 -4.51
N THR A 38 20.76 -20.72 -5.40
CA THR A 38 19.99 -21.81 -5.96
C THR A 38 19.55 -22.74 -4.82
N HIS A 39 18.27 -22.71 -4.47
CA HIS A 39 17.72 -23.73 -3.57
C HIS A 39 17.43 -24.98 -4.41
N GLU A 40 18.44 -25.86 -4.53
CA GLU A 40 18.24 -27.23 -5.00
C GLU A 40 17.54 -28.03 -3.90
N GLY A 41 16.22 -28.12 -3.99
CA GLY A 41 15.39 -28.97 -3.13
C GLY A 41 13.97 -29.05 -3.68
N PRO A 42 13.29 -30.21 -3.67
CA PRO A 42 11.94 -30.34 -4.21
C PRO A 42 10.98 -29.44 -3.41
N ILE A 43 10.29 -28.54 -4.09
CA ILE A 43 9.17 -27.79 -3.54
C ILE A 43 8.02 -28.81 -3.42
N GLU A 44 7.83 -29.40 -2.23
CA GLU A 44 6.67 -30.24 -1.99
C GLU A 44 5.39 -29.42 -2.13
N ALA A 45 4.56 -29.84 -3.08
CA ALA A 45 3.25 -29.27 -3.31
C ALA A 45 2.31 -29.73 -2.17
N GLY A 46 1.95 -28.81 -1.27
CA GLY A 46 0.88 -29.09 -0.32
C GLY A 46 0.92 -28.26 0.95
N ASP A 47 0.52 -26.98 0.86
CA ASP A 47 -0.23 -26.33 1.94
C ASP A 47 -0.96 -25.09 1.39
N PRO A 48 -2.28 -25.16 1.14
CA PRO A 48 -3.05 -24.01 0.64
C PRO A 48 -3.17 -22.88 1.69
N ASN A 49 -2.74 -23.12 2.93
CA ASN A 49 -2.76 -22.20 4.07
C ASN A 49 -1.36 -21.94 4.66
N ALA A 50 -0.27 -22.39 4.02
CA ALA A 50 1.04 -21.86 4.36
C ALA A 50 0.99 -20.37 4.00
N LEU A 51 0.90 -19.50 5.02
CA LEU A 51 0.88 -18.06 4.86
C LEU A 51 1.89 -17.71 3.77
N ARG A 52 1.42 -17.06 2.71
CA ARG A 52 2.29 -16.57 1.62
C ARG A 52 3.28 -15.60 2.24
N ALA A 53 4.37 -16.12 2.79
CA ALA A 53 5.42 -15.35 3.41
C ALA A 53 6.09 -14.56 2.29
N LEU A 54 5.64 -13.32 2.13
CA LEU A 54 6.23 -12.39 1.19
C LEU A 54 7.61 -12.02 1.72
N ARG A 55 8.62 -12.06 0.85
CA ARG A 55 9.94 -11.54 1.20
C ARG A 55 9.80 -10.04 1.47
N TYR A 56 10.66 -9.48 2.30
CA TYR A 56 10.70 -8.04 2.59
C TYR A 56 10.43 -7.11 1.39
N HIS A 57 11.11 -7.32 0.25
CA HIS A 57 10.92 -6.53 -0.97
C HIS A 57 9.50 -6.66 -1.56
N ASP A 58 8.90 -7.84 -1.48
CA ASP A 58 7.54 -8.09 -1.93
C ASP A 58 6.53 -7.43 -0.98
N GLY A 59 6.84 -7.39 0.32
CA GLY A 59 6.09 -6.65 1.32
C GLY A 59 6.03 -5.15 1.03
N LEU A 60 7.18 -4.54 0.69
CA LEU A 60 7.22 -3.14 0.27
C LEU A 60 6.39 -2.88 -0.99
N ALA A 61 6.46 -3.77 -1.98
CA ALA A 61 5.69 -3.67 -3.21
C ALA A 61 4.17 -3.80 -2.96
N LEU A 62 3.78 -4.71 -2.06
CA LEU A 62 2.41 -4.91 -1.62
C LEU A 62 1.86 -3.64 -0.96
N ILE A 63 2.54 -3.11 0.05
CA ILE A 63 2.16 -1.88 0.76
C ILE A 63 2.01 -0.72 -0.23
N ALA A 64 2.96 -0.57 -1.17
CA ALA A 64 2.89 0.49 -2.18
C ALA A 64 1.71 0.31 -3.15
N GLN A 65 1.32 -0.92 -3.47
CA GLN A 65 0.13 -1.20 -4.28
C GLN A 65 -1.15 -0.89 -3.52
N GLU A 66 -1.23 -1.32 -2.26
CA GLU A 66 -2.36 -1.04 -1.39
C GLU A 66 -2.59 0.46 -1.21
N ARG A 67 -1.55 1.22 -0.83
CA ARG A 67 -1.66 2.69 -0.64
C ARG A 67 -2.10 3.41 -1.91
N ARG A 68 -1.58 3.00 -3.08
CA ARG A 68 -2.03 3.56 -4.37
C ARG A 68 -3.52 3.31 -4.59
N ALA A 69 -4.00 2.13 -4.23
CA ALA A 69 -5.40 1.78 -4.35
C ALA A 69 -6.29 2.52 -3.33
N LEU A 70 -5.84 2.68 -2.08
CA LEU A 70 -6.52 3.50 -1.06
C LEU A 70 -6.62 4.97 -1.48
N HIS A 71 -5.58 5.54 -2.08
CA HIS A 71 -5.65 6.91 -2.62
C HIS A 71 -6.61 7.04 -3.79
N ALA A 72 -6.71 6.01 -4.65
CA ALA A 72 -7.71 5.98 -5.72
C ALA A 72 -9.13 5.89 -5.15
N ALA A 73 -9.36 5.02 -4.15
CA ALA A 73 -10.65 4.92 -3.46
C ALA A 73 -11.03 6.24 -2.78
N ARG A 74 -10.09 6.89 -2.09
CA ARG A 74 -10.28 8.21 -1.48
C ARG A 74 -10.71 9.27 -2.49
N ARG A 75 -10.11 9.28 -3.70
CA ARG A 75 -10.49 10.19 -4.78
C ARG A 75 -11.95 9.98 -5.19
N LEU A 76 -12.36 8.73 -5.39
CA LEU A 76 -13.74 8.39 -5.78
C LEU A 76 -14.74 8.79 -4.69
N VAL A 77 -14.44 8.53 -3.41
CA VAL A 77 -15.32 8.94 -2.31
C VAL A 77 -15.38 10.46 -2.17
N LYS A 78 -14.31 11.20 -2.46
CA LYS A 78 -14.35 12.68 -2.55
C LYS A 78 -15.26 13.16 -3.67
N GLU A 79 -15.23 12.51 -4.84
CA GLU A 79 -16.13 12.83 -5.94
C GLU A 79 -17.60 12.55 -5.55
N MET A 80 -17.90 11.42 -4.91
CA MET A 80 -19.22 11.15 -4.34
C MET A 80 -19.64 12.26 -3.36
N LEU A 81 -18.72 12.73 -2.52
CA LEU A 81 -18.98 13.80 -1.55
C LEU A 81 -19.31 15.12 -2.24
N GLU A 82 -18.64 15.45 -3.34
CA GLU A 82 -18.93 16.63 -4.16
C GLU A 82 -20.33 16.54 -4.78
N ILE A 83 -20.68 15.37 -5.33
CA ILE A 83 -22.02 15.09 -5.89
C ILE A 83 -23.10 15.24 -4.80
N ALA A 84 -22.91 14.62 -3.63
CA ALA A 84 -23.85 14.71 -2.51
C ALA A 84 -23.98 16.15 -1.98
N THR A 85 -22.87 16.90 -1.93
CA THR A 85 -22.86 18.30 -1.50
C THR A 85 -23.66 19.19 -2.45
N ARG A 86 -23.53 18.98 -3.76
CA ARG A 86 -24.34 19.66 -4.78
C ARG A 86 -25.82 19.30 -4.68
N ALA A 87 -26.14 18.02 -4.46
CA ALA A 87 -27.54 17.58 -4.29
C ALA A 87 -28.19 18.11 -3.00
N ALA A 88 -27.40 18.33 -1.95
CA ALA A 88 -27.84 18.83 -0.65
C ALA A 88 -28.13 20.33 -0.62
N TRP A 89 -27.71 21.08 -1.64
CA TRP A 89 -27.95 22.52 -1.70
C TRP A 89 -29.48 22.82 -1.74
N PRO A 90 -29.99 23.80 -0.96
CA PRO A 90 -31.43 24.02 -0.83
C PRO A 90 -32.14 24.37 -2.15
N ALA A 91 -31.45 25.06 -3.07
CA ALA A 91 -32.00 25.48 -4.35
C ALA A 91 -31.99 24.36 -5.42
N THR A 92 -31.40 23.20 -5.15
CA THR A 92 -31.38 22.08 -6.09
C THR A 92 -32.80 21.52 -6.26
N ASN A 93 -33.28 21.43 -7.49
CA ASN A 93 -34.60 20.88 -7.80
C ASN A 93 -34.58 19.34 -7.89
N ALA A 94 -35.74 18.72 -8.06
CA ALA A 94 -35.86 17.26 -8.07
C ALA A 94 -35.15 16.60 -9.27
N GLU A 95 -35.20 17.23 -10.45
CA GLU A 95 -34.53 16.73 -11.65
C GLU A 95 -33.01 16.71 -11.51
N ALA A 96 -32.43 17.80 -10.98
CA ALA A 96 -31.00 17.88 -10.71
C ALA A 96 -30.54 16.85 -9.67
N ARG A 97 -31.37 16.55 -8.66
CA ARG A 97 -31.10 15.48 -7.69
C ARG A 97 -31.16 14.09 -8.32
N ALA A 98 -32.11 13.85 -9.22
CA ALA A 98 -32.18 12.59 -9.96
C ALA A 98 -30.95 12.38 -10.85
N MET A 99 -30.43 13.44 -11.49
CA MET A 99 -29.18 13.36 -12.25
C MET A 99 -27.98 13.10 -11.33
N ALA A 100 -27.88 13.81 -10.19
CA ALA A 100 -26.86 13.55 -9.19
C ALA A 100 -26.90 12.10 -8.66
N GLN A 101 -28.09 11.50 -8.51
CA GLN A 101 -28.23 10.08 -8.12
C GLN A 101 -27.67 9.14 -9.19
N ILE A 102 -27.81 9.47 -10.47
CA ILE A 102 -27.22 8.69 -11.57
C ILE A 102 -25.70 8.80 -11.52
N GLU A 103 -25.16 10.00 -11.40
CA GLU A 103 -23.73 10.25 -11.26
C GLU A 103 -23.16 9.48 -10.05
N LEU A 104 -23.80 9.61 -8.88
CA LEU A 104 -23.39 8.89 -7.67
C LEU A 104 -23.32 7.38 -7.90
N ARG A 105 -24.34 6.79 -8.53
CA ARG A 105 -24.35 5.35 -8.83
C ARG A 105 -23.23 4.93 -9.78
N ASN A 106 -22.81 5.78 -10.70
CA ASN A 106 -21.68 5.48 -11.58
C ASN A 106 -20.37 5.49 -10.80
N VAL A 107 -20.14 6.49 -9.94
CA VAL A 107 -18.93 6.55 -9.10
C VAL A 107 -18.91 5.39 -8.08
N VAL A 108 -20.07 4.98 -7.55
CA VAL A 108 -20.17 3.79 -6.68
C VAL A 108 -19.76 2.52 -7.41
N LYS A 109 -20.16 2.36 -8.68
CA LYS A 109 -19.71 1.23 -9.50
C LYS A 109 -18.22 1.28 -9.78
N GLU A 110 -17.66 2.45 -10.08
CA GLU A 110 -16.22 2.60 -10.28
C GLU A 110 -15.44 2.23 -9.01
N LEU A 111 -15.93 2.60 -7.82
CA LEU A 111 -15.34 2.18 -6.56
C LEU A 111 -15.43 0.65 -6.38
N ALA A 112 -16.58 0.04 -6.67
CA ALA A 112 -16.75 -1.41 -6.61
C ALA A 112 -15.79 -2.13 -7.56
N GLU A 113 -15.62 -1.63 -8.79
CA GLU A 113 -14.68 -2.16 -9.78
C GLU A 113 -13.22 -2.01 -9.32
N LEU A 114 -12.86 -0.86 -8.72
CA LEU A 114 -11.54 -0.66 -8.12
C LEU A 114 -11.26 -1.71 -7.02
N CYS A 115 -12.20 -1.93 -6.11
CA CYS A 115 -12.08 -2.95 -5.06
C CYS A 115 -11.99 -4.36 -5.64
N ALA A 116 -12.74 -4.65 -6.70
CA ALA A 116 -12.79 -5.96 -7.34
C ALA A 116 -11.58 -6.26 -8.24
N THR A 117 -10.84 -5.25 -8.71
CA THR A 117 -9.70 -5.44 -9.64
C THR A 117 -8.35 -5.22 -8.98
N THR A 118 -8.30 -4.51 -7.86
CA THR A 118 -7.04 -4.28 -7.13
C THR A 118 -6.56 -5.59 -6.50
N GLU A 119 -5.45 -6.11 -7.02
CA GLU A 119 -4.81 -7.31 -6.52
C GLU A 119 -3.29 -7.19 -6.45
N PHE A 120 -2.71 -8.02 -5.60
CA PHE A 120 -1.27 -8.30 -5.58
C PHE A 120 -1.08 -9.81 -5.58
N ARG A 121 -0.44 -10.34 -6.64
CA ARG A 121 -0.18 -11.78 -6.80
C ARG A 121 -1.45 -12.65 -6.64
N GLY A 122 -2.57 -12.16 -7.15
CA GLY A 122 -3.88 -12.83 -7.06
C GLY A 122 -4.57 -12.74 -5.70
N VAL A 123 -4.06 -11.96 -4.75
CA VAL A 123 -4.77 -11.60 -3.51
C VAL A 123 -5.45 -10.25 -3.71
N ARG A 124 -6.75 -10.18 -3.41
CA ARG A 124 -7.51 -8.93 -3.42
C ARG A 124 -7.17 -8.10 -2.19
N LEU A 125 -6.92 -6.81 -2.39
CA LEU A 125 -6.40 -5.94 -1.32
C LEU A 125 -7.46 -5.13 -0.59
N LEU A 126 -8.60 -4.85 -1.24
CA LEU A 126 -9.56 -3.83 -0.78
C LEU A 126 -10.99 -4.36 -0.54
N ASN A 127 -11.19 -5.68 -0.62
CA ASN A 127 -12.51 -6.31 -0.56
C ASN A 127 -12.77 -7.12 0.71
N GLY A 128 -11.87 -7.03 1.70
CA GLY A 128 -11.99 -7.75 2.96
C GLY A 128 -11.82 -9.28 2.91
N GLU A 129 -11.61 -9.89 1.73
CA GLU A 129 -11.45 -11.36 1.60
C GLU A 129 -10.21 -11.86 2.32
N CYS A 130 -9.13 -11.07 2.30
CA CYS A 130 -7.89 -11.35 3.00
C CYS A 130 -7.60 -10.19 3.96
N PRO A 131 -8.12 -10.20 5.19
CA PRO A 131 -7.96 -9.07 6.11
C PRO A 131 -6.54 -8.93 6.66
N MET A 132 -5.71 -9.97 6.53
CA MET A 132 -4.35 -9.99 7.04
C MET A 132 -3.39 -10.67 6.06
N ILE A 133 -2.20 -10.08 5.87
CA ILE A 133 -1.10 -10.68 5.11
C ILE A 133 0.17 -10.66 5.97
N ALA A 134 0.82 -11.80 6.15
CA ALA A 134 2.12 -11.87 6.82
C ALA A 134 3.28 -11.65 5.85
N ILE A 135 4.21 -10.79 6.22
CA ILE A 135 5.48 -10.52 5.54
C ILE A 135 6.60 -11.05 6.42
N HIS A 136 7.55 -11.78 5.83
CA HIS A 136 8.76 -12.21 6.53
C HIS A 136 9.78 -11.07 6.51
N ASP A 137 10.13 -10.53 7.68
CA ASP A 137 11.04 -9.36 7.79
C ASP A 137 12.46 -9.71 8.26
N GLY A 138 12.67 -10.92 8.81
CA GLY A 138 13.95 -11.34 9.40
C GLY A 138 14.69 -12.46 8.66
N PRO A 139 15.98 -12.70 8.99
CA PRO A 139 16.75 -13.87 8.55
C PRO A 139 16.47 -15.14 9.38
N GLU A 140 15.86 -15.00 10.56
CA GLU A 140 15.46 -16.11 11.43
C GLU A 140 14.04 -16.58 11.07
N SER A 141 13.81 -17.90 11.11
CA SER A 141 12.48 -18.44 10.82
C SER A 141 11.50 -18.07 11.93
N GLY A 142 10.49 -17.25 11.63
CA GLY A 142 9.37 -17.00 12.54
C GLY A 142 9.07 -15.53 12.85
N GLU A 143 9.89 -14.59 12.40
CA GLU A 143 9.58 -13.16 12.50
C GLU A 143 8.70 -12.72 11.32
N PHE A 144 7.46 -12.33 11.64
CA PHE A 144 6.48 -11.89 10.66
C PHE A 144 5.89 -10.54 11.05
N LEU A 145 5.83 -9.61 10.10
CA LEU A 145 4.97 -8.43 10.18
C LEU A 145 3.60 -8.78 9.60
N VAL A 146 2.53 -8.49 10.33
CA VAL A 146 1.15 -8.70 9.84
C VAL A 146 0.61 -7.37 9.34
N LEU A 147 0.34 -7.28 8.04
CA LEU A 147 -0.37 -6.16 7.44
C LEU A 147 -1.86 -6.32 7.63
N GLY A 148 -2.53 -5.28 8.10
CA GLY A 148 -3.98 -5.20 8.20
C GLY A 148 -4.60 -4.61 6.95
N LEU A 149 -5.25 -5.43 6.12
CA LEU A 149 -5.99 -4.96 4.95
C LEU A 149 -7.41 -4.56 5.36
N ARG A 150 -7.87 -3.40 4.88
CA ARG A 150 -9.20 -2.88 5.19
C ARG A 150 -10.15 -3.07 4.02
N ASP A 151 -11.39 -3.43 4.33
CA ASP A 151 -12.46 -3.46 3.34
C ASP A 151 -12.92 -2.04 3.00
N VAL A 152 -12.87 -1.71 1.72
CA VAL A 152 -13.22 -0.39 1.16
C VAL A 152 -14.37 -0.53 0.14
N GLN A 153 -15.01 -1.70 0.09
CA GLN A 153 -16.19 -1.90 -0.76
C GLN A 153 -17.31 -0.89 -0.41
N PRO A 154 -18.12 -0.47 -1.40
CA PRO A 154 -19.22 0.43 -1.15
C PRO A 154 -20.15 -0.03 -0.03
N GLU A 155 -20.40 -1.34 0.07
CA GLU A 155 -21.23 -1.95 1.10
C GLU A 155 -20.59 -1.78 2.49
N ALA A 156 -19.29 -2.06 2.61
CA ALA A 156 -18.53 -1.91 3.86
C ALA A 156 -18.43 -0.45 4.32
N LEU A 157 -18.38 0.49 3.37
CA LEU A 157 -18.36 1.93 3.64
C LEU A 157 -19.76 2.53 3.86
N GLY A 158 -20.84 1.78 3.66
CA GLY A 158 -22.21 2.28 3.75
C GLY A 158 -22.63 3.22 2.61
N ASN A 159 -22.02 3.04 1.43
CA ASN A 159 -22.21 3.86 0.23
C ASN A 159 -23.19 3.25 -0.79
N ASP A 160 -23.63 2.01 -0.60
CA ASP A 160 -24.47 1.25 -1.55
C ASP A 160 -25.92 1.77 -1.64
N THR A 161 -26.43 2.30 -0.52
CA THR A 161 -27.84 2.66 -0.29
C THR A 161 -28.06 4.17 -0.22
N LEU A 162 -27.08 4.97 -0.66
CA LEU A 162 -27.17 6.42 -0.62
C LEU A 162 -28.24 6.96 -1.57
N ASP A 163 -29.16 7.76 -0.99
CA ASP A 163 -30.22 8.44 -1.73
C ASP A 163 -30.03 9.96 -1.73
N LEU A 164 -29.93 10.53 -2.92
CA LEU A 164 -29.83 11.96 -3.19
C LEU A 164 -31.15 12.57 -3.67
N CYS A 165 -32.23 11.80 -3.84
CA CYS A 165 -33.48 12.27 -4.45
C CYS A 165 -34.22 13.33 -3.61
N SER A 166 -33.87 13.46 -2.32
CA SER A 166 -34.39 14.49 -1.43
C SER A 166 -33.26 15.32 -0.82
N GLY A 167 -33.57 16.57 -0.43
CA GLY A 167 -32.59 17.40 0.28
C GLY A 167 -32.17 16.82 1.64
N LEU A 168 -33.05 16.05 2.30
CA LEU A 168 -32.71 15.33 3.54
C LEU A 168 -31.77 14.15 3.25
N GLY A 169 -32.12 13.31 2.26
CA GLY A 169 -31.30 12.18 1.82
C GLY A 169 -29.90 12.61 1.41
N ALA A 170 -29.79 13.67 0.60
CA ALA A 170 -28.49 14.19 0.18
C ALA A 170 -27.62 14.69 1.35
N ARG A 171 -28.22 15.25 2.41
CA ARG A 171 -27.48 15.63 3.62
C ARG A 171 -27.00 14.41 4.42
N PHE A 172 -27.82 13.36 4.53
CA PHE A 172 -27.42 12.10 5.13
C PHE A 172 -26.30 11.44 4.34
N ALA A 173 -26.41 11.36 3.01
CA ALA A 173 -25.37 10.82 2.14
C ALA A 173 -24.05 11.58 2.31
N ARG A 174 -24.09 12.91 2.37
CA ARG A 174 -22.90 13.73 2.64
C ARG A 174 -22.24 13.40 3.99
N GLN A 175 -23.01 13.04 5.02
CA GLN A 175 -22.48 12.64 6.31
C GLN A 175 -21.83 11.26 6.24
N ASN A 176 -22.50 10.28 5.63
CA ASN A 176 -21.95 8.93 5.44
C ASN A 176 -20.64 8.96 4.63
N LEU A 177 -20.60 9.74 3.56
CA LEU A 177 -19.40 9.87 2.73
C LEU A 177 -18.22 10.51 3.46
N ARG A 178 -18.47 11.37 4.47
CA ARG A 178 -17.40 11.87 5.34
C ARG A 178 -16.87 10.79 6.27
N LEU A 179 -17.76 9.99 6.85
CA LEU A 179 -17.35 8.84 7.66
C LEU A 179 -16.58 7.81 6.83
N ALA A 180 -16.97 7.60 5.57
CA ALA A 180 -16.25 6.75 4.64
C ALA A 180 -14.84 7.31 4.33
N LEU A 181 -14.69 8.62 4.15
CA LEU A 181 -13.37 9.25 4.01
C LEU A 181 -12.52 9.07 5.26
N ASP A 182 -13.07 9.32 6.44
CA ASP A 182 -12.35 9.13 7.72
C ASP A 182 -11.93 7.66 7.89
N SER A 183 -12.77 6.72 7.44
CA SER A 183 -12.46 5.28 7.43
C SER A 183 -11.29 4.94 6.50
N ILE A 184 -11.26 5.50 5.28
CA ILE A 184 -10.16 5.30 4.32
C ILE A 184 -8.88 5.96 4.81
N ASP A 185 -8.98 7.14 5.41
CA ASP A 185 -7.84 7.87 5.96
C ASP A 185 -7.21 7.11 7.12
N GLY A 186 -8.03 6.55 8.02
CA GLY A 186 -7.55 5.65 9.06
C GLY A 186 -6.91 4.36 8.51
N ALA A 187 -7.38 3.85 7.36
CA ALA A 187 -6.75 2.71 6.70
C ALA A 187 -5.35 3.07 6.15
N ASP A 188 -5.21 4.21 5.45
CA ASP A 188 -3.91 4.68 4.95
C ASP A 188 -2.92 4.96 6.09
N GLU A 189 -3.40 5.50 7.22
CA GLU A 189 -2.57 5.70 8.42
C GLU A 189 -2.01 4.37 8.97
N VAL A 190 -2.84 3.32 9.08
CA VAL A 190 -2.40 1.99 9.50
C VAL A 190 -1.34 1.44 8.53
N VAL A 191 -1.58 1.53 7.23
CA VAL A 191 -0.63 1.03 6.21
C VAL A 191 0.70 1.81 6.23
N VAL A 192 0.68 3.10 6.58
CA VAL A 192 1.90 3.90 6.78
C VAL A 192 2.64 3.47 8.06
N CYS A 193 1.93 3.15 9.14
CA CYS A 193 2.53 2.57 10.34
C CYS A 193 3.20 1.23 10.04
N ASP A 194 2.51 0.34 9.32
CA ASP A 194 3.04 -0.96 8.90
C ASP A 194 4.30 -0.79 8.03
N LEU A 195 4.32 0.20 7.12
CA LEU A 195 5.51 0.53 6.33
C LEU A 195 6.68 0.97 7.22
N HIS A 196 6.43 1.83 8.21
CA HIS A 196 7.47 2.27 9.13
C HIS A 196 8.02 1.13 9.99
N GLU A 197 7.16 0.21 10.43
CA GLU A 197 7.56 -0.99 11.17
C GLU A 197 8.42 -1.90 10.31
N LEU A 198 8.00 -2.17 9.06
CA LEU A 198 8.77 -2.97 8.11
C LEU A 198 10.17 -2.37 7.85
N LEU A 199 10.26 -1.05 7.65
CA LEU A 199 11.52 -0.36 7.45
C LEU A 199 12.40 -0.33 8.71
N ALA A 200 11.80 -0.33 9.89
CA ALA A 200 12.51 -0.36 11.17
C ALA A 200 13.09 -1.75 11.46
N GLY A 201 12.32 -2.83 11.25
CA GLY A 201 12.78 -4.22 11.39
C GLY A 201 13.99 -4.52 10.51
N ALA A 202 13.96 -4.07 9.25
CA ALA A 202 15.09 -4.23 8.32
C ALA A 202 16.38 -3.54 8.79
N ARG A 203 16.28 -2.38 9.47
CA ARG A 203 17.45 -1.63 9.99
C ARG A 203 18.08 -2.24 11.23
N VAL A 204 17.35 -3.04 12.00
CA VAL A 204 17.88 -3.72 13.19
C VAL A 204 18.62 -5.01 12.79
N SER A 205 18.30 -5.59 11.64
CA SER A 205 18.93 -6.82 11.13
C SER A 205 20.22 -6.63 10.31
N SER A 206 20.64 -5.39 10.04
CA SER A 206 21.84 -5.03 9.25
C SER A 206 22.99 -4.52 10.11
#